data_AF-A0A2P5AHI5-F1
#
_entry.id   AF-A0A2P5AHI5-F1
#
_cell.length_a   1.000
_cell.length_b   1.000
_cell.length_c   1.000
_cell.angle_alpha   90.00
_cell.angle_beta   90.00
_cell.angle_gamma   90.00
#
_symmetry.space_group_name_H-M   'P 1'
#
loop_
_entity.id
_entity.type
_entity.pdbx_description
1 polymer ?
#
loop_
_entity_poly.entity_id
_entity_poly.type
_entity_poly.pdbx_seq_one_letter_code
_entity_poly.pdbx_strand_id
1 'polypeptide(L)'
;MLPKEFLSEGENATNIRLSFDLHAEKFHFIPLPGAIKPFKSLKVWNDSIACISSSRYGEGTEPIEMWVDGVLLNWIKYLSIVPQVRVLRLLTFWKSDELLLEGTDDEFFVSYNLRTQKFRKLVIFGANRIFYLGSYVKSLVSVNGRG
;
A
#
# COMPACT_ATOMS: atom_id res chain seq x y z
N MET A 1 -19.48 -2.32 15.73
CA MET A 1 -19.76 -0.97 16.26
C MET A 1 -18.41 -0.34 16.59
N LEU A 2 -18.01 0.73 15.90
CA LEU A 2 -16.72 1.40 16.17
C LEU A 2 -16.77 2.01 17.59
N PRO A 3 -15.68 1.92 18.40
CA PRO A 3 -15.65 2.55 19.72
C PRO A 3 -15.89 4.06 19.62
N LYS A 4 -16.64 4.63 20.57
CA LYS A 4 -17.04 6.07 20.55
C LYS A 4 -15.85 7.03 20.58
N GLU A 5 -14.71 6.59 21.08
CA GLU A 5 -13.45 7.34 21.08
C GLU A 5 -12.82 7.55 19.69
N PHE A 6 -13.37 6.92 18.64
CA PHE A 6 -13.03 7.17 17.24
C PHE A 6 -14.10 7.97 16.48
N LEU A 7 -15.13 8.45 17.17
CA LEU A 7 -16.16 9.32 16.62
C LEU A 7 -16.08 10.67 17.34
N SER A 8 -15.09 11.50 16.99
CA SER A 8 -15.18 12.93 17.29
C SER A 8 -16.11 13.59 16.26
N GLU A 9 -17.23 14.17 16.74
CA GLU A 9 -18.09 15.02 15.92
C GLU A 9 -17.26 16.19 15.38
N GLY A 10 -17.06 16.22 14.05
CA GLY A 10 -16.48 17.35 13.34
C GLY A 10 -15.02 17.23 12.89
N GLU A 11 -14.35 16.07 13.06
CA GLU A 11 -12.93 15.91 12.73
C GLU A 11 -12.66 14.92 11.59
N ASN A 12 -11.65 15.26 10.78
CA ASN A 12 -11.19 14.56 9.59
C ASN A 12 -11.14 13.03 9.75
N ALA A 13 -11.65 12.28 8.76
CA ALA A 13 -11.66 10.83 8.77
C ALA A 13 -10.26 10.24 9.08
N THR A 14 -10.10 9.68 10.28
CA THR A 14 -8.87 9.02 10.69
C THR A 14 -8.77 7.67 9.97
N ASN A 15 -7.75 7.50 9.13
CA ASN A 15 -7.50 6.20 8.49
C ASN A 15 -6.96 5.21 9.54
N ILE A 16 -7.67 4.10 9.75
CA ILE A 16 -7.35 3.09 10.78
C ILE A 16 -7.17 1.72 10.10
N ARG A 17 -6.19 0.95 10.57
CA ARG A 17 -6.06 -0.49 10.31
C ARG A 17 -6.79 -1.27 11.40
N LEU A 18 -7.68 -2.16 10.99
CA LEU A 18 -8.31 -3.16 11.85
C LEU A 18 -7.47 -4.45 11.82
N SER A 19 -7.16 -4.99 12.99
CA SER A 19 -6.53 -6.31 13.15
C SER A 19 -7.38 -7.15 14.10
N PHE A 20 -7.51 -8.44 13.82
CA PHE A 20 -8.22 -9.39 14.68
C PHE A 20 -7.25 -10.46 15.16
N ASP A 21 -7.08 -10.55 16.47
CA ASP A 21 -6.32 -11.60 17.12
C ASP A 21 -7.25 -12.80 17.35
N LEU A 22 -6.98 -13.89 16.63
CA LEU A 22 -7.76 -15.12 16.70
C LEU A 22 -7.61 -15.85 18.04
N HIS A 23 -6.45 -15.72 18.71
CA HIS A 23 -6.20 -16.39 19.98
C HIS A 23 -6.90 -15.67 21.13
N ALA A 24 -6.82 -14.34 21.15
CA ALA A 24 -7.47 -13.52 22.17
C ALA A 24 -8.94 -13.15 21.84
N GLU A 25 -9.39 -13.45 20.62
CA GLU A 25 -10.67 -13.05 20.04
C GLU A 25 -10.94 -11.53 20.14
N LYS A 26 -9.89 -10.72 19.93
CA LYS A 26 -9.93 -9.27 20.13
C LYS A 26 -9.60 -8.49 18.86
N PHE A 27 -10.32 -7.39 18.68
CA PHE A 27 -10.00 -6.41 17.66
C PHE A 27 -9.00 -5.37 18.19
N HIS A 28 -8.01 -5.08 17.38
CA HIS A 28 -7.05 -4.00 17.58
C HIS A 28 -7.28 -2.94 16.50
N PHE A 29 -7.35 -1.69 16.93
CA PHE A 29 -7.48 -0.53 16.06
C PHE A 29 -6.16 0.23 16.06
N ILE A 30 -5.48 0.24 14.92
CA ILE A 30 -4.14 0.79 14.79
C ILE A 30 -4.22 1.99 13.84
N PRO A 31 -3.92 3.22 14.28
CA PRO A 31 -3.89 4.38 13.39
C PRO A 31 -2.90 4.16 12.23
N LEU A 32 -3.27 4.54 11.01
CA LEU A 32 -2.32 4.52 9.89
C LEU A 32 -1.30 5.66 10.03
N PRO A 33 -0.04 5.46 9.61
CA PRO A 33 1.03 6.42 9.81
C PRO A 33 1.01 7.54 8.76
N GLY A 34 1.74 8.61 9.06
CA GLY A 34 1.92 9.75 8.17
C GLY A 34 0.66 10.59 7.97
N ALA A 35 0.80 11.69 7.22
CA ALA A 35 -0.28 12.62 6.94
C ALA A 35 -1.50 11.92 6.28
N ILE A 36 -2.68 12.54 6.41
CA ILE A 36 -3.88 12.09 5.70
C ILE A 36 -3.68 12.39 4.22
N LYS A 37 -3.33 11.35 3.46
CA LYS A 37 -3.22 11.40 2.00
C LYS A 37 -4.43 10.71 1.37
N PRO A 38 -4.88 11.19 0.20
CA PRO A 38 -6.06 10.66 -0.49
C PRO A 38 -5.92 9.19 -0.89
N PHE A 39 -4.68 8.71 -1.12
CA PHE A 39 -4.42 7.31 -1.37
C PHE A 39 -3.56 6.72 -0.25
N LYS A 40 -4.14 5.79 0.50
CA LYS A 40 -3.42 4.88 1.39
C LYS A 40 -3.77 3.44 1.04
N SER A 41 -2.77 2.57 1.05
CA SER A 41 -2.99 1.12 0.86
C SER A 41 -2.08 0.31 1.78
N LEU A 42 -2.57 -0.87 2.18
CA LEU A 42 -1.78 -1.86 2.91
C LEU A 42 -1.32 -2.95 1.94
N LYS A 43 -0.06 -3.37 2.08
CA LYS A 43 0.58 -4.39 1.26
C LYS A 43 1.45 -5.28 2.15
N VAL A 44 1.64 -6.53 1.75
CA VAL A 44 2.62 -7.42 2.39
C VAL A 44 3.98 -7.20 1.72
N TRP A 45 5.02 -7.06 2.53
CA TRP A 45 6.40 -6.88 2.09
C TRP A 45 7.35 -7.57 3.07
N ASN A 46 8.12 -8.56 2.60
CA ASN A 46 9.10 -9.30 3.40
C ASN A 46 8.55 -9.75 4.78
N ASP A 47 7.40 -10.45 4.77
CA ASP A 47 6.67 -10.93 5.95
C ASP A 47 6.18 -9.85 6.93
N SER A 48 6.33 -8.58 6.56
CA SER A 48 5.83 -7.42 7.26
C SER A 48 4.67 -6.77 6.52
N ILE A 49 3.94 -5.87 7.19
CA ILE A 49 2.89 -5.07 6.58
C ILE A 49 3.41 -3.68 6.29
N ALA A 50 3.38 -3.31 5.01
CA ALA A 50 3.70 -1.97 4.53
C ALA A 50 2.42 -1.14 4.33
N CYS A 51 2.40 0.07 4.90
CA CYS A 51 1.46 1.12 4.57
C CYS A 51 2.10 2.09 3.58
N ILE A 52 1.41 2.32 2.47
CA ILE A 52 1.87 3.19 1.39
C ILE A 52 0.93 4.36 1.29
N SER A 53 1.46 5.58 1.33
CA SER A 53 0.70 6.82 1.23
C SER A 53 1.15 7.65 0.03
N SER A 54 0.19 8.13 -0.77
CA SER A 54 0.46 8.99 -1.94
C SER A 54 -0.66 10.00 -2.17
N SER A 55 -0.28 11.11 -2.81
CA SER A 55 -1.16 12.26 -3.04
C SER A 55 -1.95 12.09 -4.33
N ARG A 56 -2.91 13.00 -4.59
CA ARG A 56 -3.74 12.95 -5.79
C ARG A 56 -2.94 13.32 -7.04
N TYR A 57 -3.48 12.90 -8.18
CA TYR A 57 -2.98 13.20 -9.53
C TYR A 57 -2.55 14.66 -9.64
N GLY A 58 -1.36 14.92 -10.19
CA GLY A 58 -0.95 16.24 -10.67
C GLY A 58 -0.74 17.32 -9.60
N GLU A 59 -1.12 17.06 -8.34
CA GLU A 59 -0.88 17.95 -7.21
C GLU A 59 0.45 17.57 -6.52
N GLY A 60 1.53 18.02 -7.15
CA GLY A 60 2.75 18.36 -6.42
C GLY A 60 3.76 17.25 -6.19
N THR A 61 4.94 17.73 -5.84
CA THR A 61 6.20 17.03 -5.53
C THR A 61 6.13 16.17 -4.26
N GLU A 62 4.93 15.89 -3.75
CA GLU A 62 4.79 15.19 -2.49
C GLU A 62 5.29 13.75 -2.61
N PRO A 63 6.14 13.31 -1.66
CA PRO A 63 6.70 11.98 -1.75
C PRO A 63 5.64 10.92 -1.54
N ILE A 64 5.81 9.81 -2.26
CA ILE A 64 5.18 8.54 -1.90
C ILE A 64 5.93 8.02 -0.68
N GLU A 65 5.23 7.82 0.43
CA GLU A 65 5.86 7.31 1.65
C GLU A 65 5.52 5.83 1.84
N MET A 66 6.51 5.07 2.29
CA MET A 66 6.36 3.70 2.72
C MET A 66 6.68 3.62 4.20
N TRP A 67 5.74 3.07 4.95
CA TRP A 67 5.83 2.79 6.37
C TRP A 67 5.67 1.30 6.57
N VAL A 68 6.43 0.69 7.47
CA VAL A 68 6.39 -0.75 7.74
C VAL A 68 6.00 -0.95 9.18
N ASP A 69 5.27 -2.03 9.45
CA ASP A 69 4.98 -2.42 10.83
C ASP A 69 6.28 -2.67 11.60
N GLY A 70 6.39 -2.03 12.75
CA GLY A 70 7.45 -2.28 13.69
C GLY A 70 6.95 -3.08 14.89
N VAL A 71 7.78 -3.09 15.92
CA VAL A 71 7.51 -3.80 17.17
C VAL A 71 6.36 -3.11 17.93
N LEU A 72 5.47 -3.90 18.56
CA LEU A 72 4.33 -3.40 19.35
C LEU A 72 3.31 -2.54 18.56
N LEU A 73 2.98 -2.94 17.33
CA LEU A 73 1.96 -2.28 16.50
C LEU A 73 2.27 -0.82 16.15
N ASN A 74 3.55 -0.41 16.22
CA ASN A 74 3.99 0.89 15.75
C ASN A 74 4.32 0.86 14.24
N TRP A 75 4.48 2.04 13.66
CA TRP A 75 4.88 2.20 12.26
C TRP A 75 6.25 2.85 12.17
N ILE A 76 7.10 2.32 11.31
CA ILE A 76 8.43 2.84 11.03
C ILE A 76 8.44 3.37 9.61
N LYS A 77 8.83 4.64 9.43
CA LYS A 77 9.01 5.20 8.08
C LYS A 77 10.20 4.51 7.43
N TYR A 78 9.94 3.75 6.37
CA TYR A 78 10.96 3.00 5.67
C TYR A 78 11.57 3.79 4.51
N LEU A 79 10.73 4.43 3.69
CA LEU A 79 11.20 5.18 2.52
C LEU A 79 10.28 6.35 2.18
N SER A 80 10.87 7.36 1.55
CA SER A 80 10.19 8.50 0.96
C SER A 80 10.66 8.65 -0.49
N ILE A 81 9.79 8.34 -1.45
CA ILE A 81 10.09 8.38 -2.87
C ILE A 81 9.55 9.69 -3.43
N VAL A 82 10.43 10.61 -3.80
CA VAL A 82 10.04 11.79 -4.57
C VAL A 82 9.86 11.36 -6.03
N PRO A 83 8.65 11.46 -6.60
CA PRO A 83 8.44 11.07 -7.99
C PRO A 83 9.24 11.99 -8.92
N GLN A 84 10.21 11.43 -9.65
CA GLN A 84 10.93 12.16 -10.70
C GLN A 84 10.09 12.31 -11.96
N VAL A 85 9.18 11.34 -12.16
CA VAL A 85 8.18 11.32 -13.20
C VAL A 85 6.85 11.59 -12.53
N ARG A 86 5.89 12.12 -13.26
CA ARG A 86 4.51 12.20 -12.80
C ARG A 86 3.96 10.79 -12.56
N VAL A 87 4.12 10.28 -11.34
CA VAL A 87 3.67 8.95 -10.89
C VAL A 87 2.37 9.13 -10.12
N LEU A 88 1.40 8.25 -10.37
CA LEU A 88 0.08 8.27 -9.76
C LEU A 88 0.05 7.61 -8.38
N ARG A 89 0.49 6.34 -8.32
CA ARG A 89 0.29 5.48 -7.16
C ARG A 89 1.12 4.22 -7.24
N LEU A 90 1.42 3.65 -6.07
CA LEU A 90 1.91 2.28 -5.97
C LEU A 90 0.79 1.28 -6.23
N LEU A 91 1.06 0.34 -7.12
CA LEU A 91 0.16 -0.77 -7.44
C LEU A 91 0.47 -1.98 -6.55
N THR A 92 1.73 -2.42 -6.52
CA THR A 92 2.17 -3.57 -5.71
C THR A 92 3.69 -3.61 -5.58
N PHE A 93 4.17 -4.49 -4.70
CA PHE A 93 5.51 -5.06 -4.81
C PHE A 93 5.49 -6.13 -5.91
N TRP A 94 6.32 -5.97 -6.93
CA TRP A 94 6.49 -6.98 -7.98
C TRP A 94 7.52 -8.03 -7.53
N LYS A 95 8.59 -7.56 -6.90
CA LYS A 95 9.61 -8.39 -6.22
C LYS A 95 9.88 -7.75 -4.85
N SER A 96 10.57 -8.47 -3.97
CA SER A 96 10.94 -7.95 -2.64
C SER A 96 11.56 -6.55 -2.69
N ASP A 97 12.39 -6.28 -3.70
CA ASP A 97 13.09 -5.00 -3.82
C ASP A 97 12.57 -4.13 -4.97
N GLU A 98 11.39 -4.41 -5.53
CA GLU A 98 10.89 -3.71 -6.72
C GLU A 98 9.41 -3.36 -6.61
N LEU A 99 9.14 -2.06 -6.62
CA LEU A 99 7.83 -1.45 -6.60
C LEU A 99 7.30 -1.26 -8.02
N LEU A 100 6.03 -1.62 -8.26
CA LEU A 100 5.33 -1.30 -9.48
C LEU A 100 4.44 -0.07 -9.26
N LEU A 101 4.71 0.98 -10.03
CA LEU A 101 4.04 2.27 -9.97
C LEU A 101 3.27 2.54 -11.28
N GLU A 102 2.15 3.24 -11.18
CA GLU A 102 1.37 3.71 -12.32
C GLU A 102 1.84 5.12 -12.74
N GLY A 103 2.17 5.36 -14.01
CA GLY A 103 2.51 6.69 -14.53
C GLY A 103 1.27 7.53 -14.87
N THR A 104 1.39 8.86 -14.93
CA THR A 104 0.25 9.77 -15.23
C THR A 104 -0.02 9.96 -16.72
N ASP A 105 1.00 9.85 -17.56
CA ASP A 105 0.94 10.26 -18.98
C ASP A 105 1.07 8.98 -19.85
N ASP A 106 0.10 8.73 -20.72
CA ASP A 106 0.06 7.66 -21.74
C ASP A 106 0.72 6.31 -21.40
N GLU A 107 0.01 5.53 -20.57
CA GLU A 107 -0.01 4.06 -20.63
C GLU A 107 1.30 3.36 -20.25
N PHE A 108 2.18 4.01 -19.49
CA PHE A 108 3.38 3.37 -18.98
C PHE A 108 3.33 3.11 -17.48
N PHE A 109 3.87 1.96 -17.11
CA PHE A 109 4.18 1.65 -15.73
C PHE A 109 5.63 1.99 -15.46
N VAL A 110 5.97 2.20 -14.19
CA VAL A 110 7.33 2.45 -13.77
C VAL A 110 7.67 1.44 -12.68
N SER A 111 8.79 0.73 -12.82
CA SER A 111 9.35 0.04 -11.67
C SER A 111 10.28 0.98 -10.91
N TYR A 112 10.23 0.90 -9.58
CA TYR A 112 11.20 1.55 -8.72
C TYR A 112 11.90 0.49 -7.89
N ASN A 113 13.22 0.37 -8.08
CA ASN A 113 14.02 -0.56 -7.32
C ASN A 113 14.40 0.06 -5.96
N LEU A 114 13.99 -0.58 -4.86
CA LEU A 114 14.22 -0.10 -3.50
C LEU A 114 15.71 -0.02 -3.14
N ARG A 115 16.51 -0.99 -3.61
CA ARG A 115 17.95 -1.07 -3.31
C ARG A 115 18.76 -0.01 -4.04
N THR A 116 18.50 0.18 -5.34
CA THR A 116 19.26 1.14 -6.16
C THR A 116 18.62 2.52 -6.20
N GLN A 117 17.37 2.65 -5.73
CA GLN A 117 16.57 3.87 -5.78
C GLN A 117 16.41 4.44 -7.19
N LYS A 118 16.27 3.55 -8.18
CA LYS A 118 16.19 3.93 -9.60
C LYS A 118 14.83 3.57 -10.18
N PHE A 119 14.28 4.51 -10.96
CA PHE A 119 13.09 4.29 -11.78
C PHE A 119 13.47 3.61 -13.10
N ARG A 120 12.58 2.76 -13.62
CA ARG A 120 12.66 2.18 -14.95
C ARG A 120 11.29 2.18 -15.59
N LYS A 121 11.19 2.65 -16.83
CA LYS A 121 9.95 2.59 -17.61
C LYS A 121 9.66 1.14 -17.99
N LEU A 122 8.41 0.74 -17.85
CA LEU A 122 7.90 -0.58 -18.20
C LEU A 122 6.81 -0.42 -19.26
N VAL A 123 6.88 -1.30 -20.26
CA VAL A 123 5.82 -1.45 -21.27
C VAL A 123 5.05 -2.71 -20.92
N ILE A 124 3.79 -2.56 -20.53
CA ILE A 124 2.88 -3.68 -20.29
C ILE A 124 1.85 -3.67 -21.42
N PHE A 125 1.98 -4.61 -22.35
CA PHE A 125 1.07 -4.68 -23.49
C PHE A 125 -0.35 -5.07 -23.06
N GLY A 126 -1.34 -4.35 -23.58
CA GLY A 126 -2.76 -4.64 -23.37
C GLY A 126 -3.37 -4.12 -22.06
N ALA A 127 -2.61 -3.34 -21.26
CA ALA A 127 -3.13 -2.70 -20.06
C ALA A 127 -2.62 -1.26 -19.99
N ASN A 128 -3.51 -0.30 -20.20
CA ASN A 128 -3.16 1.12 -20.20
C ASN A 128 -3.38 1.74 -18.81
N ARG A 129 -4.14 1.04 -17.97
CA ARG A 129 -4.47 1.40 -16.59
C ARG A 129 -4.79 0.17 -15.77
N ILE A 130 -4.43 0.14 -14.49
CA ILE A 130 -4.76 -0.98 -13.59
C ILE A 130 -5.73 -0.50 -12.51
N PHE A 131 -7.00 -0.86 -12.69
CA PHE A 131 -8.06 -0.57 -11.71
C PHE A 131 -7.99 -1.47 -10.49
N TYR A 132 -7.66 -2.75 -10.68
CA TYR A 132 -7.55 -3.72 -9.60
C TYR A 132 -6.28 -4.56 -9.76
N LEU A 133 -5.55 -4.71 -8.65
CA LEU A 133 -4.39 -5.59 -8.56
C LEU A 133 -4.47 -6.37 -7.25
N GLY A 134 -4.76 -7.65 -7.36
CA GLY A 134 -4.84 -8.59 -6.25
C GLY A 134 -3.56 -9.42 -6.13
N SER A 135 -3.18 -9.75 -4.90
CA SER A 135 -2.15 -10.77 -4.65
C SER A 135 -2.82 -12.14 -4.70
N TYR A 136 -2.32 -13.04 -5.55
CA TYR A 136 -2.76 -14.43 -5.58
C TYR A 136 -1.90 -15.27 -4.64
N VAL A 137 -2.54 -15.97 -3.71
CA VAL A 137 -1.90 -17.01 -2.89
C VAL A 137 -2.57 -18.33 -3.25
N LYS A 138 -1.76 -19.33 -3.62
CA LYS A 138 -2.26 -20.66 -3.95
C LYS A 138 -2.90 -21.26 -2.69
N SER A 139 -4.14 -21.74 -2.82
CA SER A 139 -4.82 -22.47 -1.74
C SER A 139 -4.04 -23.73 -1.37
N LEU A 140 -3.92 -23.99 -0.07
CA LEU A 140 -3.40 -25.25 0.47
C LEU A 140 -4.39 -26.41 0.32
N VAL A 141 -5.67 -26.11 0.13
CA VAL A 141 -6.72 -27.10 -0.07
C VAL A 141 -7.06 -27.20 -1.55
N SER A 142 -7.01 -28.43 -2.07
CA SER A 142 -7.50 -28.74 -3.41
C SER A 142 -9.01 -28.58 -3.46
N VAL A 143 -9.52 -27.78 -4.40
CA VAL A 143 -10.96 -27.63 -4.65
C VAL A 143 -11.55 -28.88 -5.31
N ASN A 144 -10.71 -29.78 -5.83
CA ASN A 144 -11.13 -31.10 -6.29
C ASN A 144 -11.23 -32.04 -5.09
N GLY A 145 -12.36 -31.99 -4.40
CA GLY A 145 -12.74 -32.98 -3.40
C GLY A 145 -12.92 -34.34 -4.06
N ARG A 146 -12.21 -35.35 -3.55
CA ARG A 146 -12.71 -36.73 -3.57
C ARG A 146 -13.22 -36.98 -2.16
N GLY A 147 -14.53 -37.22 -2.06
CA GLY A 147 -15.17 -37.72 -0.84
C GLY A 147 -14.74 -39.14 -0.51
#